data_AF-A0A535K2J8-F1
#
_entry.id   AF-A0A535K2J8-F1
#
_cell.length_a   1.000
_cell.length_b   1.000
_cell.length_c   1.000
_cell.angle_alpha   90.00
_cell.angle_beta   90.00
_cell.angle_gamma   90.00
#
_symmetry.space_group_name_H-M   'P 1'
#
loop_
_entity.id
_entity.type
_entity.pdbx_description
1 polymer ?
#
loop_
_entity_poly.entity_id
_entity_poly.type
_entity_poly.pdbx_seq_one_letter_code
_entity_poly.pdbx_strand_id
1 'polypeptide(L)'
;MAVESHRRVLLAESDYLLDDVETLRLHDETEAPLRLREAIRALQIRLGRRNPPLPPATLDAAHELVFAVQQRLMAANPANPRPVRHANRPSGQPVFTIVREDRRWKVLTLPPPLASGDDAAWMELVESTVERAWDRWCYAHHQATRAARLRTRPQLALAVADAAWSNYWLLLQDAERIMERLSAARPAGGNLGARRR
;
A
#
# COMPACT_ATOMS: atom_id res chain seq x y z
N MET A 1 0.93 21.64 13.12
CA MET A 1 0.69 22.11 11.73
C MET A 1 1.95 21.99 10.87
N ALA A 2 3.04 22.72 11.16
CA ALA A 2 4.26 22.73 10.32
C ALA A 2 4.98 21.36 10.16
N VAL A 3 4.99 20.52 11.20
CA VAL A 3 5.63 19.19 11.15
C VAL A 3 4.83 18.22 10.25
N GLU A 4 3.50 18.32 10.28
CA GLU A 4 2.63 17.46 9.47
C GLU A 4 2.62 17.88 7.99
N SER A 5 2.62 19.19 7.71
CA SER A 5 2.77 19.67 6.33
C SER A 5 4.14 19.28 5.76
N HIS A 6 5.21 19.38 6.56
CA HIS A 6 6.54 18.94 6.16
C HIS A 6 6.59 17.42 5.88
N ARG A 7 5.95 16.60 6.72
CA ARG A 7 5.83 15.14 6.51
C ARG A 7 5.13 14.79 5.20
N ARG A 8 4.02 15.48 4.87
CA ARG A 8 3.28 15.26 3.62
C ARG A 8 4.10 15.65 2.39
N VAL A 9 4.84 16.76 2.45
CA VAL A 9 5.74 17.18 1.36
C VAL A 9 6.83 16.13 1.12
N LEU A 10 7.47 15.63 2.18
CA LEU A 10 8.48 14.58 2.07
C LEU A 10 7.90 13.25 1.56
N LEU A 11 6.64 12.95 1.88
CA LEU A 11 5.96 11.76 1.38
C LEU A 11 5.70 11.88 -0.13
N ALA A 12 5.17 13.02 -0.59
CA ALA A 12 4.98 13.27 -2.02
C ALA A 12 6.31 13.23 -2.80
N GLU A 13 7.37 13.84 -2.27
CA GLU A 13 8.72 13.73 -2.88
C GLU A 13 9.22 12.28 -2.94
N SER A 14 8.94 11.47 -1.92
CA SER A 14 9.30 10.06 -1.93
C SER A 14 8.51 9.26 -2.98
N ASP A 15 7.25 9.62 -3.21
CA ASP A 15 6.41 9.00 -4.26
C ASP A 15 6.98 9.32 -5.65
N TYR A 16 7.37 10.58 -5.91
CA TYR A 16 8.02 10.96 -7.17
C TYR A 16 9.35 10.22 -7.40
N LEU A 17 10.17 10.05 -6.35
CA LEU A 17 11.42 9.29 -6.48
C LEU A 17 11.18 7.80 -6.70
N LEU A 18 10.10 7.27 -6.15
CA LEU A 18 9.71 5.89 -6.42
C LEU A 18 9.28 5.72 -7.88
N ASP A 19 8.52 6.67 -8.43
CA ASP A 19 8.13 6.69 -9.83
C ASP A 19 9.36 6.79 -10.76
N ASP A 20 10.37 7.58 -10.40
CA ASP A 20 11.64 7.67 -11.16
C ASP A 20 12.43 6.36 -11.13
N VAL A 21 12.55 5.72 -9.95
CA VAL A 21 13.18 4.40 -9.80
C VAL A 21 12.47 3.37 -10.67
N GLU A 22 11.14 3.31 -10.58
CA GLU A 22 10.35 2.36 -11.36
C GLU A 22 10.44 2.68 -12.86
N THR A 23 10.41 3.96 -13.24
CA THR A 23 10.61 4.37 -14.63
C THR A 23 11.93 3.85 -15.18
N LEU A 24 13.03 3.95 -14.44
CA LEU A 24 14.35 3.45 -14.85
C LEU A 24 14.39 1.91 -14.89
N ARG A 25 13.81 1.21 -13.90
CA ARG A 25 13.71 -0.25 -13.90
C ARG A 25 12.93 -0.76 -15.10
N LEU A 26 11.91 -0.01 -15.52
CA LEU A 26 11.08 -0.31 -16.69
C LEU A 26 11.80 -0.04 -18.02
N HIS A 27 12.95 0.63 -18.01
CA HIS A 27 13.86 0.74 -19.14
C HIS A 27 14.98 -0.32 -19.09
N ASP A 28 14.85 -1.35 -18.24
CA ASP A 28 15.85 -2.40 -17.98
C ASP A 28 17.20 -1.86 -17.47
N GLU A 29 17.22 -0.62 -16.96
CA GLU A 29 18.38 -0.09 -16.26
C GLU A 29 18.57 -0.84 -14.94
N THR A 30 19.82 -1.05 -14.55
CA THR A 30 20.16 -1.75 -13.30
C THR A 30 20.88 -0.83 -12.33
N GLU A 31 21.61 0.15 -12.85
CA GLU A 31 22.32 1.16 -12.07
C GLU A 31 21.42 2.37 -11.79
N ALA A 32 21.57 2.94 -10.61
CA ALA A 32 20.89 4.19 -10.27
C ALA A 32 21.68 5.37 -10.85
N PRO A 33 21.07 6.22 -11.69
CA PRO A 33 21.71 7.42 -12.20
C PRO A 33 22.11 8.37 -11.07
N LEU A 34 23.22 9.09 -11.21
CA LEU A 34 23.76 9.97 -10.16
C LEU A 34 22.71 10.95 -9.60
N ARG A 35 21.88 11.53 -10.47
CA ARG A 35 20.79 12.43 -10.07
C ARG A 35 19.81 11.77 -9.08
N LEU A 36 19.42 10.53 -9.34
CA LEU A 36 18.51 9.78 -8.46
C LEU A 36 19.19 9.46 -7.12
N ARG A 37 20.46 9.07 -7.16
CA ARG A 37 21.27 8.78 -5.96
C ARG A 37 21.36 9.99 -5.04
N GLU A 38 21.60 11.17 -5.62
CA GLU A 38 21.69 12.44 -4.90
C GLU A 38 20.34 12.88 -4.35
N ALA A 39 19.26 12.71 -5.11
CA ALA A 39 17.92 13.05 -4.67
C ALA A 39 17.45 12.18 -3.48
N ILE A 40 17.71 10.86 -3.53
CA ILE A 40 17.44 9.95 -2.41
C ILE A 40 18.27 10.33 -1.17
N ARG A 41 19.54 10.69 -1.37
CA ARG A 41 20.41 11.15 -0.27
C ARG A 41 19.89 12.45 0.35
N ALA A 42 19.48 13.42 -0.47
CA ALA A 42 18.93 14.70 -0.02
C ALA A 42 17.65 14.50 0.79
N LEU A 43 16.76 13.60 0.34
CA LEU A 43 15.53 13.23 1.06
C LEU A 43 15.86 12.66 2.46
N GLN A 44 16.86 11.78 2.57
CA GLN A 44 17.25 11.19 3.85
C GLN A 44 17.88 12.20 4.82
N ILE A 45 18.64 13.17 4.32
CA ILE A 45 19.20 14.26 5.13
C ILE A 45 18.06 15.14 5.67
N ARG A 46 17.10 15.51 4.82
CA ARG A 46 15.91 16.30 5.22
C ARG A 46 15.03 15.57 6.24
N LEU A 47 15.03 14.24 6.21
CA LEU A 47 14.43 13.36 7.24
C LEU A 47 15.23 13.28 8.55
N GLY A 48 16.32 14.04 8.69
CA GLY A 48 17.10 14.15 9.92
C GLY A 48 18.10 13.02 10.16
N ARG A 49 18.45 12.21 9.15
CA ARG A 49 19.57 11.26 9.30
C ARG A 49 20.91 11.99 9.28
N ARG A 50 21.59 12.00 10.43
CA ARG A 50 22.94 12.59 10.58
C ARG A 50 24.03 11.82 9.83
N ASN A 51 23.83 10.52 9.61
CA ASN A 51 24.65 9.66 8.72
C ASN A 51 23.71 8.90 7.77
N PRO A 52 23.38 9.44 6.59
CA PRO A 52 22.62 8.70 5.59
C PRO A 52 23.46 7.52 5.06
N PRO A 53 22.87 6.33 4.81
CA PRO A 53 23.55 5.25 4.10
C PRO A 53 24.14 5.72 2.76
N LEU A 54 25.14 4.96 2.27
CA LEU A 54 25.77 5.23 0.99
C LEU A 54 24.71 5.33 -0.13
N PRO A 55 24.87 6.27 -1.10
CA PRO A 55 23.91 6.43 -2.18
C PRO A 55 23.77 5.12 -2.97
N PRO A 56 22.53 4.62 -3.18
CA PRO A 56 22.29 3.30 -3.75
C PRO A 56 22.91 3.20 -5.15
N ALA A 57 23.78 2.22 -5.40
CA ALA A 57 24.40 2.05 -6.72
C ALA A 57 23.45 1.43 -7.75
N THR A 58 22.50 0.64 -7.27
CA THR A 58 21.55 -0.11 -8.08
C THR A 58 20.13 0.41 -7.86
N LEU A 59 19.26 0.24 -8.86
CA LEU A 59 17.85 0.62 -8.73
C LEU A 59 17.10 -0.20 -7.67
N ASP A 60 17.46 -1.46 -7.44
CA ASP A 60 16.84 -2.26 -6.36
C ASP A 60 17.17 -1.69 -4.98
N ALA A 61 18.43 -1.34 -4.72
CA ALA A 61 18.82 -0.64 -3.49
C ALA A 61 18.16 0.74 -3.36
N ALA A 62 17.94 1.45 -4.48
CA ALA A 62 17.23 2.72 -4.49
C ALA A 62 15.76 2.54 -4.10
N HIS A 63 15.10 1.53 -4.67
CA HIS A 63 13.72 1.16 -4.36
C HIS A 63 13.53 0.86 -2.86
N GLU A 64 14.35 -0.02 -2.30
CA GLU A 64 14.29 -0.40 -0.88
C GLU A 64 14.49 0.81 0.05
N LEU A 65 15.40 1.72 -0.30
CA LEU A 65 15.65 2.93 0.49
C LEU A 65 14.47 3.90 0.45
N VAL A 66 13.84 4.10 -0.72
CA VAL A 66 12.66 4.96 -0.85
C VAL A 66 11.46 4.38 -0.07
N PHE A 67 11.25 3.06 -0.16
CA PHE A 67 10.23 2.36 0.64
C PHE A 67 10.46 2.49 2.14
N ALA A 68 11.70 2.32 2.62
CA ALA A 68 12.03 2.51 4.03
C ALA A 68 11.78 3.95 4.50
N VAL A 69 11.94 4.94 3.61
CA VAL A 69 11.59 6.34 3.88
C VAL A 69 10.08 6.53 4.01
N GLN A 70 9.30 6.03 3.05
CA GLN A 70 7.83 6.10 3.08
C GLN A 70 7.26 5.45 4.35
N GLN A 71 7.75 4.26 4.73
CA GLN A 71 7.30 3.58 5.95
C GLN A 71 7.53 4.42 7.22
N ARG A 72 8.67 5.10 7.32
CA ARG A 72 8.96 5.99 8.46
C ARG A 72 8.06 7.22 8.46
N LEU A 73 7.83 7.83 7.30
CA LEU A 73 6.93 8.97 7.14
C LEU A 73 5.48 8.60 7.45
N MET A 74 5.04 7.39 7.12
CA MET A 74 3.73 6.88 7.46
C MET A 74 3.61 6.57 8.96
N ALA A 75 4.64 5.98 9.58
CA ALA A 75 4.67 5.68 11.02
C ALA A 75 4.72 6.94 11.90
N ALA A 76 5.23 8.06 11.36
CA ALA A 76 5.27 9.35 12.04
C ALA A 76 3.95 10.15 11.92
N ASN A 77 2.91 9.61 11.29
CA ASN A 77 1.62 10.27 11.15
C ASN A 77 0.89 10.37 12.52
N PRO A 78 0.67 11.57 13.07
CA PRO A 78 -0.01 11.74 14.35
C PRO A 78 -1.49 11.35 14.31
N ALA A 79 -2.12 11.33 13.14
CA ALA A 79 -3.49 10.87 12.94
C ALA A 79 -3.60 9.32 12.87
N ASN A 80 -2.47 8.61 12.88
CA ASN A 80 -2.44 7.16 12.90
C ASN A 80 -1.58 6.68 14.09
N PRO A 81 -2.08 6.77 15.34
CA PRO A 81 -1.31 6.52 16.55
C PRO A 81 -1.04 5.02 16.73
N ARG A 82 -0.06 4.51 15.98
CA ARG A 82 0.51 3.15 15.97
C ARG A 82 -0.46 2.01 15.63
N PRO A 83 -0.11 1.11 14.71
CA PRO A 83 -0.83 -0.14 14.55
C PRO A 83 -0.66 -1.02 15.80
N VAL A 84 -1.77 -1.40 16.41
CA VAL A 84 -1.84 -2.31 17.56
C VAL A 84 -1.19 -3.66 17.21
N ARG A 85 -0.40 -4.20 18.15
CA ARG A 85 0.13 -5.57 18.06
C ARG A 85 -0.98 -6.57 18.40
N HIS A 86 -1.29 -7.48 17.48
CA HIS A 86 -2.12 -8.65 17.77
C HIS A 86 -1.28 -9.71 18.51
N ALA A 87 -1.78 -10.22 19.64
CA ALA A 87 -1.03 -11.09 20.55
C ALA A 87 -0.59 -12.45 19.96
N ASN A 88 -1.24 -12.91 18.88
CA ASN A 88 -0.96 -14.23 18.26
C ASN A 88 -0.55 -14.13 16.77
N ARG A 89 -0.11 -12.96 16.29
CA ARG A 89 0.34 -12.77 14.90
C ARG A 89 1.47 -11.75 14.82
N PRO A 90 2.59 -12.00 14.11
CA PRO A 90 3.60 -10.98 13.88
C PRO A 90 2.98 -9.82 13.09
N SER A 91 3.01 -8.61 13.69
CA SER A 91 2.53 -7.39 13.04
C SER A 91 3.31 -7.12 11.74
N GLY A 92 2.61 -6.81 10.65
CA GLY A 92 3.22 -6.35 9.41
C GLY A 92 3.73 -7.44 8.45
N GLN A 93 3.41 -8.72 8.64
CA GLN A 93 3.84 -9.73 7.67
C GLN A 93 3.03 -9.62 6.35
N PRO A 94 3.67 -9.25 5.23
CA PRO A 94 3.06 -9.32 3.91
C PRO A 94 2.69 -10.76 3.55
N VAL A 95 1.46 -11.00 3.11
CA VAL A 95 1.14 -12.24 2.39
C VAL A 95 1.73 -12.07 1.00
N PHE A 96 2.65 -12.96 0.62
CA PHE A 96 3.20 -12.98 -0.72
C PHE A 96 2.58 -14.13 -1.49
N THR A 97 2.10 -13.85 -2.70
CA THR A 97 1.83 -14.90 -3.69
C THR A 97 3.00 -14.98 -4.67
N ILE A 98 3.36 -16.20 -5.07
CA ILE A 98 4.37 -16.44 -6.10
C ILE A 98 3.65 -16.29 -7.44
N VAL A 99 4.08 -15.31 -8.24
CA VAL A 99 3.42 -14.98 -9.51
C VAL A 99 3.99 -15.83 -10.65
N ARG A 100 5.31 -15.84 -10.84
CA ARG A 100 6.11 -16.70 -11.75
C ARG A 100 7.61 -16.38 -11.57
N GLU A 101 8.49 -17.33 -11.90
CA GLU A 101 9.96 -17.15 -11.91
C GLU A 101 10.51 -16.49 -10.62
N ASP A 102 10.05 -16.97 -9.46
CA ASP A 102 10.46 -16.50 -8.12
C ASP A 102 10.07 -15.04 -7.79
N ARG A 103 9.28 -14.36 -8.64
CA ARG A 103 8.73 -13.03 -8.31
C ARG A 103 7.57 -13.15 -7.32
N ARG A 104 7.68 -12.39 -6.24
CA ARG A 104 6.69 -12.32 -5.16
C ARG A 104 5.82 -11.07 -5.31
N TRP A 105 4.51 -11.24 -5.26
CA TRP A 105 3.56 -10.14 -5.20
C TRP A 105 2.95 -10.07 -3.80
N LYS A 106 2.98 -8.87 -3.20
CA LYS A 106 2.36 -8.62 -1.91
C LYS A 106 0.85 -8.51 -2.07
N VAL A 107 0.15 -9.50 -1.54
CA VAL A 107 -1.31 -9.59 -1.47
C VAL A 107 -1.79 -8.76 -0.27
N LEU A 108 -2.78 -7.91 -0.52
CA LEU A 108 -3.48 -7.18 0.53
C LEU A 108 -4.53 -8.09 1.17
N THR A 109 -4.79 -7.88 2.46
CA THR A 109 -5.82 -8.59 3.23
C THR A 109 -6.69 -7.58 3.94
N LEU A 110 -7.99 -7.83 4.04
CA LEU A 110 -8.89 -6.96 4.80
C LEU A 110 -8.46 -6.85 6.27
N PRO A 111 -8.66 -5.68 6.90
CA PRO A 111 -8.38 -5.48 8.31
C PRO A 111 -9.33 -6.32 9.18
N PRO A 112 -8.86 -6.87 10.31
CA PRO A 112 -9.76 -7.52 11.27
C PRO A 112 -10.70 -6.49 11.92
N PRO A 113 -11.84 -6.94 12.48
CA PRO A 113 -12.72 -6.07 13.27
C PRO A 113 -11.97 -5.31 14.36
N LEU A 114 -12.36 -4.07 14.59
CA LEU A 114 -11.76 -3.24 15.64
C LEU A 114 -12.17 -3.76 17.02
N ALA A 115 -11.21 -3.78 17.96
CA ALA A 115 -11.47 -4.19 19.34
C ALA A 115 -12.47 -3.27 20.06
N SER A 116 -12.67 -2.04 19.56
CA SER A 116 -13.66 -1.10 20.05
C SER A 116 -15.11 -1.48 19.71
N GLY A 117 -15.31 -2.40 18.76
CA GLY A 117 -16.65 -2.72 18.22
C GLY A 117 -17.25 -1.61 17.36
N ASP A 118 -16.42 -0.66 16.89
CA ASP A 118 -16.86 0.40 15.99
C ASP A 118 -16.92 -0.12 14.55
N ASP A 119 -18.10 -0.63 14.17
CA ASP A 119 -18.35 -1.20 12.85
C ASP A 119 -18.23 -0.15 11.73
N ALA A 120 -18.54 1.12 11.99
CA ALA A 120 -18.46 2.17 10.97
C ALA A 120 -17.00 2.50 10.63
N ALA A 121 -16.18 2.74 11.66
CA ALA A 121 -14.75 2.96 11.47
C ALA A 121 -14.03 1.73 10.90
N TRP A 122 -14.48 0.52 11.25
CA TRP A 122 -13.97 -0.71 10.63
C TRP A 122 -14.31 -0.78 9.14
N MET A 123 -15.55 -0.44 8.75
CA MET A 123 -15.97 -0.45 7.36
C MET A 123 -15.21 0.55 6.49
N GLU A 124 -14.92 1.76 6.99
CA GLU A 124 -14.07 2.72 6.27
C GLU A 124 -12.67 2.14 5.96
N LEU A 125 -12.10 1.36 6.88
CA LEU A 125 -10.81 0.70 6.67
C LEU A 125 -10.89 -0.45 5.67
N VAL A 126 -12.02 -1.17 5.65
CA VAL A 126 -12.31 -2.21 4.65
C VAL A 126 -12.40 -1.58 3.26
N GLU A 127 -13.22 -0.53 3.09
CA GLU A 127 -13.38 0.21 1.83
C GLU A 127 -12.04 0.77 1.34
N SER A 128 -11.28 1.43 2.22
CA SER A 128 -9.94 1.96 1.92
C SER A 128 -8.95 0.86 1.48
N THR A 129 -9.13 -0.37 1.96
CA THR A 129 -8.27 -1.51 1.58
C THR A 129 -8.63 -2.05 0.19
N VAL A 130 -9.93 -2.09 -0.14
CA VAL A 130 -10.43 -2.47 -1.47
C VAL A 130 -10.00 -1.45 -2.52
N GLU A 131 -10.15 -0.14 -2.23
CA GLU A 131 -9.70 0.94 -3.12
C GLU A 131 -8.20 0.85 -3.39
N ARG A 132 -7.39 0.60 -2.36
CA ARG A 132 -5.94 0.39 -2.53
C ARG A 132 -5.61 -0.85 -3.38
N ALA A 133 -6.42 -1.90 -3.31
CA ALA A 133 -6.22 -3.09 -4.14
C ALA A 133 -6.54 -2.78 -5.62
N TRP A 134 -7.58 -1.99 -5.87
CA TRP A 134 -7.92 -1.48 -7.20
C TRP A 134 -6.79 -0.63 -7.80
N ASP A 135 -6.25 0.32 -7.04
CA ASP A 135 -5.14 1.17 -7.51
C ASP A 135 -3.91 0.34 -7.90
N ARG A 136 -3.58 -0.69 -7.09
CA ARG A 136 -2.48 -1.62 -7.40
C ARG A 136 -2.73 -2.42 -8.67
N TRP A 137 -3.97 -2.81 -8.94
CA TRP A 137 -4.33 -3.46 -10.20
C TRP A 137 -4.20 -2.49 -11.39
N CYS A 138 -4.76 -1.28 -11.29
CA CYS A 138 -4.63 -0.25 -12.34
C CYS A 138 -3.15 -0.01 -12.69
N TYR A 139 -2.31 0.13 -11.67
CA TYR A 139 -0.86 0.25 -11.85
C TYR A 139 -0.26 -0.97 -12.55
N ALA A 140 -0.53 -2.19 -12.05
CA ALA A 140 0.00 -3.42 -12.64
C ALA A 140 -0.47 -3.62 -14.09
N HIS A 141 -1.72 -3.26 -14.40
CA HIS A 141 -2.29 -3.33 -15.74
C HIS A 141 -1.62 -2.33 -16.70
N HIS A 142 -1.38 -1.10 -16.25
CA HIS A 142 -0.61 -0.13 -17.03
C HIS A 142 0.81 -0.65 -17.32
N GLN A 143 1.46 -1.25 -16.32
CA GLN A 143 2.78 -1.86 -16.49
C GLN A 143 2.76 -3.04 -17.48
N ALA A 144 1.74 -3.90 -17.42
CA ALA A 144 1.58 -4.98 -18.39
C ALA A 144 1.40 -4.46 -19.82
N THR A 145 0.60 -3.41 -20.00
CA THR A 145 0.38 -2.77 -21.31
C THR A 145 1.67 -2.17 -21.84
N ARG A 146 2.44 -1.49 -20.99
CA ARG A 146 3.74 -0.92 -21.36
C ARG A 146 4.74 -2.03 -21.71
N ALA A 147 4.84 -3.09 -20.91
CA ALA A 147 5.70 -4.24 -21.16
C ALA A 147 5.37 -4.95 -22.49
N ALA A 148 4.09 -5.06 -22.85
CA ALA A 148 3.65 -5.58 -24.14
C ALA A 148 4.09 -4.68 -25.30
N ARG A 149 3.95 -3.35 -25.17
CA ARG A 149 4.38 -2.39 -26.21
C ARG A 149 5.89 -2.40 -26.42
N LEU A 150 6.66 -2.44 -25.34
CA LEU A 150 8.12 -2.45 -25.38
C LEU A 150 8.72 -3.83 -25.65
N ARG A 151 7.88 -4.89 -25.67
CA ARG A 151 8.28 -6.31 -25.80
C ARG A 151 9.25 -6.78 -24.72
N THR A 152 9.29 -6.10 -23.58
CA THR A 152 10.10 -6.47 -22.41
C THR A 152 9.29 -7.31 -21.45
N ARG A 153 9.61 -8.62 -21.34
CA ARG A 153 9.00 -9.58 -20.40
C ARG A 153 7.47 -9.44 -20.20
N PRO A 154 6.66 -9.34 -21.27
CA PRO A 154 5.23 -9.05 -21.17
C PRO A 154 4.47 -10.12 -20.37
N GLN A 155 4.89 -11.37 -20.46
CA GLN A 155 4.28 -12.50 -19.74
C GLN A 155 4.36 -12.34 -18.22
N LEU A 156 5.48 -11.81 -17.71
CA LEU A 156 5.67 -11.59 -16.28
C LEU A 156 4.81 -10.43 -15.78
N ALA A 157 4.74 -9.34 -16.55
CA ALA A 157 3.94 -8.18 -16.19
C ALA A 157 2.44 -8.50 -16.22
N LEU A 158 1.99 -9.29 -17.20
CA LEU A 158 0.62 -9.81 -17.26
C LEU A 158 0.30 -10.68 -16.05
N ALA A 159 1.18 -11.62 -15.68
CA ALA A 159 0.95 -12.46 -14.51
C ALA A 159 0.82 -11.65 -13.20
N VAL A 160 1.56 -10.53 -13.07
CA VAL A 160 1.42 -9.62 -11.92
C VAL A 160 0.08 -8.89 -11.95
N ALA A 161 -0.36 -8.43 -13.13
CA ALA A 161 -1.67 -7.81 -13.29
C ALA A 161 -2.81 -8.78 -12.97
N ASP A 162 -2.72 -10.03 -13.38
CA ASP A 162 -3.69 -11.08 -13.07
C ASP A 162 -3.74 -11.39 -11.56
N ALA A 163 -2.58 -11.45 -10.91
CA ALA A 163 -2.51 -11.63 -9.46
C ALA A 163 -3.10 -10.44 -8.69
N ALA A 164 -2.85 -9.21 -9.15
CA ALA A 164 -3.44 -7.99 -8.57
C ALA A 164 -4.96 -7.95 -8.78
N TRP A 165 -5.44 -8.32 -9.97
CA TRP A 165 -6.87 -8.42 -10.28
C TRP A 165 -7.57 -9.42 -9.36
N SER A 166 -6.99 -10.61 -9.23
CA SER A 166 -7.51 -11.67 -8.36
C SER A 166 -7.59 -11.23 -6.90
N ASN A 167 -6.57 -10.51 -6.42
CA ASN A 167 -6.58 -9.98 -5.06
C ASN A 167 -7.66 -8.91 -4.86
N TYR A 168 -7.79 -7.95 -5.79
CA TYR A 168 -8.85 -6.95 -5.73
C TYR A 168 -10.23 -7.60 -5.69
N TRP A 169 -10.50 -8.54 -6.60
CA TRP A 169 -11.80 -9.18 -6.70
C TRP A 169 -12.17 -9.98 -5.45
N LEU A 170 -11.20 -10.71 -4.88
CA LEU A 170 -11.39 -11.42 -3.61
C LEU A 170 -11.76 -10.45 -2.47
N LEU A 171 -11.04 -9.33 -2.36
CA LEU A 171 -11.28 -8.34 -1.31
C LEU A 171 -12.63 -7.63 -1.47
N LEU A 172 -13.05 -7.36 -2.71
CA LEU A 172 -14.36 -6.80 -3.00
C LEU A 172 -15.47 -7.74 -2.55
N GLN A 173 -15.39 -9.02 -2.93
CA GLN A 173 -16.38 -10.02 -2.52
C GLN A 173 -16.40 -10.23 -0.99
N ASP A 174 -15.24 -10.22 -0.34
CA ASP A 174 -15.16 -10.33 1.11
C ASP A 174 -15.77 -9.10 1.80
N ALA A 175 -15.54 -7.90 1.26
CA ALA A 175 -16.13 -6.65 1.77
C ALA A 175 -17.67 -6.64 1.62
N GLU A 176 -18.19 -7.06 0.46
CA GLU A 176 -19.62 -7.21 0.21
C GLU A 176 -20.26 -8.17 1.23
N ARG A 177 -19.64 -9.34 1.46
CA ARG A 177 -20.11 -10.29 2.48
C ARG A 177 -20.10 -9.72 3.90
N ILE A 178 -19.11 -8.88 4.24
CA ILE A 178 -19.08 -8.21 5.56
C ILE A 178 -20.25 -7.21 5.66
N MET A 179 -20.49 -6.42 4.63
CA MET A 179 -21.59 -5.45 4.59
C MET A 179 -22.96 -6.11 4.70
N GLU A 180 -23.17 -7.23 4.02
CA GLU A 180 -24.39 -8.05 4.14
C GLU A 180 -24.59 -8.56 5.58
N ARG A 181 -23.53 -9.03 6.23
CA ARG A 181 -23.61 -9.51 7.62
C ARG A 181 -23.92 -8.38 8.60
N LEU A 182 -23.30 -7.21 8.43
CA LEU A 182 -23.54 -6.05 9.29
C LEU A 182 -24.96 -5.48 9.11
N SER A 183 -25.48 -5.51 7.88
CA SER A 183 -26.87 -5.09 7.62
C SER A 183 -27.89 -6.08 8.17
N ALA A 184 -27.63 -7.39 8.08
CA ALA A 184 -28.48 -8.43 8.68
C ALA A 184 -28.42 -8.48 10.23
N ALA A 185 -27.28 -8.09 10.83
CA ALA A 185 -27.11 -8.03 12.27
C ALA A 185 -27.81 -6.83 12.92
N ARG A 186 -28.18 -5.80 12.15
CA ARG A 186 -29.06 -4.72 12.63
C ARG A 186 -30.50 -5.26 12.65
N PRO A 187 -31.12 -5.46 13.83
CA PRO A 187 -32.50 -5.93 13.87
C PRO A 187 -33.43 -4.90 13.20
N ALA A 188 -34.23 -5.36 12.24
CA ALA A 188 -35.41 -4.66 11.76
C ALA A 188 -36.46 -4.63 12.89
N GLY A 189 -36.29 -3.74 13.89
CA GLY A 189 -37.06 -3.86 15.12
C GLY A 189 -36.86 -2.72 16.11
N GLY A 190 -37.15 -1.50 15.70
CA GLY A 190 -37.53 -0.42 16.61
C GLY A 190 -39.01 -0.08 16.43
N ASN A 191 -39.92 -1.00 16.76
CA ASN A 191 -41.36 -0.77 16.65
C ASN A 191 -41.99 -0.67 18.05
N LEU A 192 -42.91 0.30 18.20
CA LEU A 192 -44.03 0.37 19.15
C LEU A 192 -43.72 0.48 20.65
N GLY A 193 -43.89 1.68 21.22
CA GLY A 193 -43.94 1.81 22.68
C GLY A 193 -44.01 3.21 23.30
N ALA A 194 -44.99 4.05 22.92
CA ALA A 194 -45.40 5.16 23.79
C ALA A 194 -46.91 5.42 23.67
N ARG A 195 -47.70 4.50 24.21
CA ARG A 195 -49.09 4.74 24.63
C ARG A 195 -49.24 4.28 26.08
N ARG A 196 -49.47 5.23 26.98
CA ARG A 196 -49.89 5.19 28.41
C ARG A 196 -49.18 6.37 29.09
N ARG A 197 -49.83 7.35 29.73
CA ARG A 197 -51.20 7.55 30.21
C ARG A 197 -51.51 9.05 30.11
#